data_AF-A0A5B8NS38-F1
#
_entry.id   AF-A0A5B8NS38-F1
#
_cell.length_a   1.000
_cell.length_b   1.000
_cell.length_c   1.000
_cell.angle_alpha   90.00
_cell.angle_beta   90.00
_cell.angle_gamma   90.00
#
_symmetry.space_group_name_H-M   'P 1'
#
loop_
_entity.id
_entity.type
_entity.pdbx_description
1 polymer ?
#
loop_
_entity_poly.entity_id
_entity_poly.type
_entity_poly.pdbx_seq_one_letter_code
_entity_poly.pdbx_strand_id
1 'polypeptide(L)'
;MQPQLSVIIIGASATGLYLADQLMCRHNISIKHIDMVDRRPAPIGIAPYSLTQHPLAKIGRTSIHLLGNIEVGRDVSLTELTQLYSLVLDSTELQHASEYELSTLLTRLEQIRPTTFPLASSGLTEIIQNRNLAVTRWVNPLQLPTGYSLSHWRNLIDRAHGIPVCV
;
A
#
# COMPACT_ATOMS: atom_id res chain seq x y z
N MET A 1 -16.79 18.91 -3.78
CA MET A 1 -16.32 17.57 -3.33
C MET A 1 -14.93 17.75 -2.73
N GLN A 2 -14.63 17.16 -1.58
CA GLN A 2 -13.26 17.15 -1.07
C GLN A 2 -12.37 16.37 -2.05
N PRO A 3 -11.13 16.83 -2.32
CA PRO A 3 -10.24 16.10 -3.19
C PRO A 3 -9.89 14.73 -2.59
N GLN A 4 -9.93 13.68 -3.41
CA GLN A 4 -9.58 12.33 -2.99
C GLN A 4 -8.15 12.00 -3.41
N LEU A 5 -7.34 11.51 -2.48
CA LEU A 5 -5.94 11.14 -2.72
C LEU A 5 -5.83 9.77 -3.38
N SER A 6 -4.97 9.68 -4.38
CA SER A 6 -4.43 8.42 -4.87
C SER A 6 -3.06 8.22 -4.22
N VAL A 7 -2.88 7.11 -3.50
CA VAL A 7 -1.65 6.84 -2.75
C VAL A 7 -0.95 5.63 -3.34
N ILE A 8 0.38 5.70 -3.47
CA ILE A 8 1.21 4.52 -3.71
C ILE A 8 2.21 4.31 -2.56
N ILE A 9 2.34 3.06 -2.14
CA ILE A 9 3.32 2.63 -1.14
C ILE A 9 4.32 1.69 -1.80
N ILE A 10 5.60 2.01 -1.69
CA ILE A 10 6.70 1.19 -2.18
C ILE A 10 7.16 0.28 -1.03
N GLY A 11 7.10 -1.02 -1.26
CA GLY A 11 7.39 -2.07 -0.30
C GLY A 11 6.13 -2.57 0.45
N ALA A 12 5.95 -3.88 0.47
CA ALA A 12 4.91 -4.58 1.22
C ALA A 12 5.49 -5.28 2.47
N SER A 13 6.38 -4.56 3.18
CA SER A 13 6.88 -4.98 4.49
C SER A 13 5.85 -4.69 5.59
N ALA A 14 6.16 -5.05 6.83
CA ALA A 14 5.34 -4.66 7.99
C ALA A 14 5.08 -3.15 8.06
N THR A 15 6.08 -2.32 7.71
CA THR A 15 5.93 -0.86 7.69
C THR A 15 4.96 -0.42 6.58
N GLY A 16 5.10 -0.97 5.38
CA GLY A 16 4.21 -0.65 4.25
C GLY A 16 2.76 -1.04 4.53
N LEU A 17 2.54 -2.24 5.07
CA LEU A 17 1.22 -2.73 5.46
C LEU A 17 0.60 -1.92 6.60
N TYR A 18 1.41 -1.55 7.60
CA TYR A 18 0.97 -0.65 8.67
C TYR A 18 0.56 0.73 8.14
N LEU A 19 1.34 1.32 7.24
CA LEU A 19 0.99 2.61 6.62
C LEU A 19 -0.33 2.51 5.85
N ALA A 20 -0.53 1.43 5.07
CA ALA A 20 -1.78 1.19 4.36
C ALA A 20 -2.97 1.07 5.32
N ASP A 21 -2.82 0.28 6.39
CA ASP A 21 -3.84 0.09 7.44
C ASP A 21 -4.25 1.42 8.09
N GLN A 22 -3.27 2.21 8.54
CA GLN A 22 -3.53 3.51 9.15
C GLN A 22 -4.18 4.50 8.19
N LEU A 23 -3.78 4.51 6.92
CA LEU A 23 -4.39 5.35 5.89
C LEU A 23 -5.86 4.97 5.64
N MET A 24 -6.19 3.67 5.64
CA MET A 24 -7.58 3.20 5.52
C MET A 24 -8.45 3.58 6.73
N CYS A 25 -7.85 3.67 7.93
CA CYS A 25 -8.55 4.04 9.16
C CYS A 25 -8.81 5.55 9.32
N ARG A 26 -8.00 6.41 8.67
CA ARG A 26 -8.05 7.86 8.88
C ARG A 26 -9.26 8.48 8.18
N HIS A 27 -10.05 9.25 8.95
CA HIS A 27 -11.22 9.94 8.43
C HIS A 27 -10.92 11.35 7.90
N ASN A 28 -9.78 11.92 8.29
CA ASN A 28 -9.41 13.30 7.95
C ASN A 28 -8.81 13.42 6.53
N ILE A 29 -8.46 12.28 5.92
CA ILE A 29 -7.95 12.20 4.55
C ILE A 29 -8.97 11.46 3.71
N SER A 30 -9.45 12.07 2.63
CA SER A 30 -10.26 11.34 1.65
C SER A 30 -9.33 10.58 0.73
N ILE A 31 -9.27 9.25 0.84
CA ILE A 31 -8.43 8.39 -0.01
C ILE A 31 -9.32 7.67 -1.03
N LYS A 32 -9.04 7.85 -2.33
CA LYS A 32 -9.74 7.17 -3.42
C LYS A 32 -9.31 5.71 -3.49
N HIS A 33 -8.01 5.47 -3.56
CA HIS A 33 -7.42 4.14 -3.61
C HIS A 33 -5.97 4.18 -3.10
N ILE A 34 -5.49 3.02 -2.68
CA ILE A 34 -4.10 2.77 -2.30
C ILE A 34 -3.57 1.67 -3.22
N ASP A 35 -2.51 1.95 -3.97
CA ASP A 35 -1.75 0.89 -4.62
C ASP A 35 -0.46 0.63 -3.83
N MET A 36 -0.02 -0.61 -3.80
CA MET A 36 1.23 -1.02 -3.20
C MET A 36 2.06 -1.76 -4.25
N VAL A 37 3.37 -1.56 -4.24
CA VAL A 37 4.30 -2.29 -5.12
C VAL A 37 5.37 -2.97 -4.29
N ASP A 38 5.73 -4.20 -4.65
CA ASP A 38 6.87 -4.91 -4.05
C ASP A 38 7.64 -5.68 -5.12
N ARG A 39 8.96 -5.73 -4.97
CA ARG A 39 9.84 -6.50 -5.86
C ARG A 39 9.59 -8.00 -5.77
N ARG A 40 9.03 -8.49 -4.66
CA ARG A 40 8.67 -9.91 -4.49
C ARG A 40 7.38 -10.22 -5.25
N PRO A 41 7.30 -11.34 -5.99
CA PRO A 41 6.08 -11.75 -6.69
C PRO A 41 4.90 -12.03 -5.75
N ALA A 42 5.14 -12.46 -4.53
CA ALA A 42 4.10 -12.55 -3.51
C ALA A 42 4.53 -11.70 -2.31
N PRO A 43 3.67 -10.81 -1.81
CA PRO A 43 3.91 -10.17 -0.52
C PRO A 43 4.00 -11.24 0.57
N ILE A 44 4.95 -11.06 1.47
CA ILE A 44 4.98 -11.88 2.70
C ILE A 44 3.85 -11.36 3.60
N GLY A 45 3.15 -12.25 4.32
CA GLY A 45 2.18 -11.84 5.36
C GLY A 45 0.80 -11.43 4.87
N ILE A 46 0.48 -11.56 3.59
CA ILE A 46 -0.90 -11.46 3.09
C ILE A 46 -1.38 -12.87 2.74
N ALA A 47 -1.57 -13.71 3.76
CA ALA A 47 -2.31 -14.95 3.59
C ALA A 47 -3.79 -14.60 3.36
N PRO A 48 -4.59 -15.45 2.70
CA PRO A 48 -6.05 -15.33 2.75
C PRO A 48 -6.47 -15.51 4.22
N TYR A 49 -6.66 -14.39 4.92
CA TYR A 49 -7.12 -14.34 6.30
C TYR A 49 -8.60 -14.74 6.34
N SER A 50 -8.86 -16.04 6.24
CA SER A 50 -10.18 -16.63 6.44
C SER A 50 -10.47 -16.98 7.90
N LEU A 51 -9.55 -16.68 8.84
CA LEU A 51 -9.58 -17.21 10.21
C LEU A 51 -9.52 -16.16 11.32
N THR A 52 -9.47 -14.85 11.01
CA THR A 52 -9.50 -13.83 12.06
C THR A 52 -10.94 -13.58 12.52
N GLN A 53 -11.25 -13.89 13.78
CA GLN A 53 -12.55 -13.63 14.44
C GLN A 53 -12.82 -12.14 14.72
N HIS A 54 -11.96 -11.23 14.24
CA HIS A 54 -12.14 -9.80 14.42
C HIS A 54 -13.17 -9.28 13.40
N PRO A 55 -14.15 -8.47 13.84
CA PRO A 55 -15.09 -7.85 12.91
C PRO A 55 -14.30 -6.98 11.93
N LEU A 56 -14.43 -7.29 10.63
CA LEU A 56 -13.96 -6.42 9.57
C LEU A 56 -14.61 -5.05 9.79
N ALA A 57 -13.81 -4.02 10.08
CA ALA A 57 -14.30 -2.65 9.94
C ALA A 57 -14.83 -2.52 8.51
N LYS A 58 -15.97 -1.85 8.29
CA LYS A 58 -16.51 -1.67 6.93
C LYS A 58 -15.51 -0.88 6.08
N ILE A 59 -14.64 -1.58 5.34
CA ILE A 59 -13.76 -1.03 4.29
C ILE A 59 -14.66 -0.72 3.08
N GLY A 60 -15.47 0.34 3.20
CA GLY A 60 -16.46 0.68 2.19
C GLY A 60 -16.08 1.83 1.26
N ARG A 61 -14.98 2.56 1.55
CA ARG A 61 -14.69 3.84 0.88
C ARG A 61 -13.42 3.86 0.03
N THR A 62 -12.50 2.92 0.21
CA THR A 62 -11.17 2.95 -0.41
C THR A 62 -10.79 1.56 -0.86
N SER A 63 -10.43 1.39 -2.14
CA SER A 63 -9.89 0.14 -2.66
C SER A 63 -8.38 0.07 -2.45
N ILE A 64 -7.86 -1.13 -2.27
CA ILE A 64 -6.43 -1.36 -2.14
C ILE A 64 -5.97 -2.45 -3.08
N HIS A 65 -4.92 -2.19 -3.84
CA HIS A 65 -4.29 -3.20 -4.67
C HIS A 65 -2.84 -3.36 -4.27
N LEU A 66 -2.35 -4.58 -4.39
CA LEU A 66 -0.93 -4.84 -4.33
C LEU A 66 -0.48 -5.47 -5.65
N LEU A 67 0.60 -4.92 -6.19
CA LEU A 67 1.28 -5.38 -7.37
C LEU A 67 2.65 -5.94 -6.97
N GLY A 68 2.82 -7.26 -7.09
CA GLY A 68 4.09 -7.92 -6.84
C GLY A 68 4.92 -8.02 -8.11
N ASN A 69 6.20 -8.36 -7.93
CA ASN A 69 7.20 -8.46 -9.00
C ASN A 69 7.46 -7.12 -9.73
N ILE A 70 7.36 -5.99 -9.01
CA ILE A 70 7.69 -4.65 -9.53
C ILE A 70 8.77 -4.03 -8.66
N GLU A 71 9.91 -3.71 -9.26
CA GLU A 71 11.01 -3.01 -8.59
C GLU A 71 11.08 -1.54 -9.02
N VAL A 72 10.89 -0.64 -8.07
CA VAL A 72 11.03 0.80 -8.32
C VAL A 72 12.51 1.14 -8.53
N GLY A 73 12.80 1.91 -9.57
CA GLY A 73 14.15 2.22 -10.04
C GLY A 73 14.61 1.34 -11.20
N ARG A 74 14.03 0.14 -11.37
CA ARG A 74 14.29 -0.75 -12.52
C ARG A 74 13.12 -0.80 -13.48
N ASP A 75 11.95 -1.18 -12.98
CA ASP A 75 10.76 -1.46 -13.79
C ASP A 75 9.89 -0.20 -13.95
N VAL A 76 9.80 0.60 -12.88
CA VAL A 76 9.11 1.90 -12.82
C VAL A 76 9.96 2.90 -12.04
N SER A 77 10.11 4.13 -12.50
CA SER A 77 10.89 5.16 -11.81
C SER A 77 10.09 5.87 -10.71
N LEU A 78 10.77 6.42 -9.71
CA LEU A 78 10.15 7.24 -8.69
C LEU A 78 9.43 8.47 -9.30
N THR A 79 10.03 9.08 -10.32
CA THR A 79 9.45 10.23 -11.02
C THR A 79 8.10 9.87 -11.66
N GLU A 80 8.01 8.73 -12.33
CA GLU A 80 6.74 8.24 -12.90
C GLU A 80 5.68 8.06 -11.80
N LEU A 81 6.06 7.46 -10.67
CA LEU A 81 5.12 7.30 -9.55
C LEU A 81 4.63 8.64 -8.99
N THR A 82 5.53 9.62 -8.83
CA THR A 82 5.15 10.97 -8.36
C THR A 82 4.26 11.74 -9.35
N GLN A 83 4.31 11.39 -10.64
CA GLN A 83 3.42 11.95 -11.66
C GLN A 83 2.05 11.28 -11.67
N LEU A 84 1.95 10.03 -11.21
CA LEU A 84 0.72 9.23 -11.22
C LEU A 84 -0.07 9.29 -9.90
N TYR A 85 0.61 9.46 -8.77
CA TYR A 85 0.00 9.43 -7.44
C TYR A 85 0.15 10.77 -6.73
N SER A 86 -0.88 11.15 -5.96
CA SER A 86 -0.86 12.35 -5.13
C SER A 86 0.11 12.22 -3.95
N LEU A 87 0.36 10.99 -3.52
CA LEU A 87 1.25 10.67 -2.43
C LEU A 87 2.04 9.40 -2.76
N VAL A 88 3.36 9.49 -2.67
CA VAL A 88 4.28 8.36 -2.79
C VAL A 88 4.96 8.14 -1.45
N LEU A 89 4.81 6.95 -0.87
CA LEU A 89 5.43 6.56 0.39
C LEU A 89 6.42 5.45 0.15
N ASP A 90 7.70 5.73 0.36
CA ASP A 90 8.72 4.68 0.32
C ASP A 90 8.90 4.04 1.69
N SER A 91 8.30 2.86 1.88
CA SER A 91 8.42 2.10 3.13
C SER A 91 9.70 1.27 3.21
N THR A 92 10.43 1.11 2.10
CA THR A 92 11.67 0.34 2.07
C THR A 92 12.79 1.04 2.83
N GLU A 93 12.73 2.36 2.96
CA GLU A 93 13.63 3.16 3.80
C GLU A 93 13.15 3.28 5.26
N LEU A 94 11.95 2.78 5.59
CA LEU A 94 11.29 2.96 6.89
C LEU A 94 11.15 1.67 7.70
N GLN A 95 11.92 0.63 7.36
CA GLN A 95 11.82 -0.71 7.96
C GLN A 95 11.99 -0.69 9.49
N HIS A 96 12.90 0.18 9.95
CA HIS A 96 13.28 0.32 11.36
C HIS A 96 12.53 1.45 12.07
N ALA A 97 11.63 2.17 11.37
CA ALA A 97 10.87 3.24 11.97
C ALA A 97 10.02 2.72 13.13
N SER A 98 9.89 3.55 14.15
CA SER A 98 8.96 3.36 15.26
C SER A 98 7.54 3.76 14.86
N GLU A 99 6.56 3.26 15.61
CA GLU A 99 5.16 3.62 15.40
C GLU A 99 4.91 5.13 15.57
N TYR A 100 5.63 5.76 16.49
CA TYR A 100 5.57 7.21 16.72
C TYR A 100 6.06 8.01 15.51
N GLU A 101 7.17 7.60 14.87
CA GLU A 101 7.70 8.26 13.68
C GLU A 101 6.73 8.15 12.50
N LEU A 102 6.15 6.97 12.28
CA LEU A 102 5.17 6.75 11.22
C LEU A 102 3.86 7.50 11.48
N SER A 103 3.39 7.55 12.73
CA SER A 103 2.22 8.34 13.10
C SER A 103 2.44 9.84 12.89
N THR A 104 3.64 10.33 13.21
CA THR A 104 4.03 11.73 12.98
C THR A 104 4.08 12.06 11.49
N LEU A 105 4.65 11.15 10.67
CA LEU A 105 4.65 11.27 9.21
C LEU A 105 3.22 11.40 8.67
N LEU A 106 2.33 10.48 9.03
CA LEU A 106 0.94 10.49 8.58
C LEU A 106 0.19 11.75 9.01
N THR A 107 0.43 12.22 10.23
CA THR A 107 -0.18 13.47 10.74
C THR A 107 0.32 14.70 9.98
N ARG A 108 1.60 14.73 9.58
CA ARG A 108 2.13 15.79 8.72
C ARG A 108 1.49 15.76 7.33
N LEU A 109 1.26 14.57 6.77
CA LEU A 109 0.61 14.42 5.48
C LEU A 109 -0.84 14.93 5.48
N GLU A 110 -1.56 14.81 6.61
CA GLU A 110 -2.91 15.43 6.76
C GLU A 110 -2.90 16.95 6.59
N GLN A 111 -1.80 17.61 6.97
CA GLN A 111 -1.66 19.05 6.87
C GLN A 111 -1.29 19.51 5.45
N ILE A 112 -0.72 18.60 4.64
CA ILE A 112 -0.35 18.87 3.26
C ILE A 112 -1.60 18.71 2.39
N ARG A 113 -2.23 19.83 2.05
CA ARG A 113 -3.24 19.85 0.98
C ARG A 113 -2.50 19.71 -0.37
N PRO A 114 -2.74 18.66 -1.16
CA PRO A 114 -2.13 18.59 -2.48
C PRO A 114 -2.68 19.72 -3.34
N THR A 115 -1.76 20.48 -3.93
CA THR A 115 -2.08 21.58 -4.85
C THR A 115 -2.41 21.07 -6.25
N THR A 116 -2.08 19.82 -6.55
CA THR A 116 -2.30 19.17 -7.85
C THR A 116 -2.65 17.70 -7.64
N PHE A 117 -3.67 17.23 -8.35
CA PHE A 117 -4.09 15.84 -8.34
C PHE A 117 -3.79 15.25 -9.71
N PRO A 118 -2.96 14.20 -9.81
CA PRO A 118 -2.83 13.45 -11.04
C PRO A 118 -4.21 12.92 -11.47
N LEU A 119 -4.57 13.18 -12.72
CA LEU A 119 -5.91 12.91 -13.26
C LEU A 119 -6.16 11.43 -13.57
N ALA A 120 -5.13 10.57 -13.62
CA ALA A 120 -5.25 9.22 -14.14
C ALA A 120 -5.09 8.13 -13.07
N SER A 121 -6.19 7.45 -12.74
CA SER A 121 -6.19 6.24 -11.90
C SER A 121 -5.71 4.96 -12.62
N SER A 122 -5.31 5.04 -13.88
CA SER A 122 -4.90 3.90 -14.71
C SER A 122 -3.41 3.87 -15.06
N GLY A 123 -2.66 4.94 -14.77
CA GLY A 123 -1.33 5.14 -15.37
C GLY A 123 -0.32 4.05 -15.02
N LEU A 124 -0.37 3.48 -13.80
CA LEU A 124 0.55 2.40 -13.45
C LEU A 124 0.23 1.11 -14.22
N THR A 125 -1.05 0.80 -14.41
CA THR A 125 -1.47 -0.37 -15.20
C THR A 125 -1.05 -0.20 -16.67
N GLU A 126 -1.13 1.02 -17.20
CA GLU A 126 -0.68 1.34 -18.55
C GLU A 126 0.84 1.19 -18.71
N ILE A 127 1.64 1.66 -17.75
CA ILE A 127 3.09 1.44 -17.73
C ILE A 127 3.42 -0.06 -17.75
N ILE A 128 2.75 -0.85 -16.89
CA ILE A 128 2.94 -2.30 -16.80
C ILE A 128 2.66 -2.98 -18.15
N GLN A 129 1.53 -2.63 -18.78
CA GLN A 129 1.12 -3.19 -20.07
C GLN A 129 2.08 -2.80 -21.19
N ASN A 130 2.40 -1.51 -21.32
CA ASN A 130 3.27 -1.00 -22.38
C ASN A 130 4.69 -1.56 -22.31
N ARG A 131 5.15 -1.91 -21.10
CA ARG A 131 6.48 -2.50 -20.86
C ARG A 131 6.47 -4.03 -20.82
N ASN A 132 5.32 -4.68 -21.00
CA ASN A 132 5.16 -6.14 -20.88
C ASN A 132 5.73 -6.70 -19.57
N LEU A 133 5.53 -5.99 -18.46
CA LEU A 133 6.01 -6.43 -17.15
C LEU A 133 5.14 -7.60 -16.66
N ALA A 134 5.77 -8.72 -16.33
CA ALA A 134 5.10 -9.81 -15.65
C ALA A 134 4.86 -9.41 -14.19
N VAL A 135 3.60 -9.30 -13.78
CA VAL A 135 3.23 -8.84 -12.43
C VAL A 135 2.24 -9.80 -11.80
N THR A 136 2.27 -9.91 -10.47
CA THR A 136 1.14 -10.48 -9.72
C THR A 136 0.24 -9.34 -9.27
N ARG A 137 -1.07 -9.56 -9.29
CA ARG A 137 -2.04 -8.56 -8.85
C ARG A 137 -2.95 -9.15 -7.80
N TRP A 138 -2.97 -8.48 -6.65
CA TRP A 138 -3.79 -8.82 -5.51
C TRP A 138 -4.80 -7.70 -5.34
N VAL A 139 -6.09 -7.99 -5.55
CA VAL A 139 -7.17 -6.98 -5.54
C VAL A 139 -7.93 -7.05 -4.22
N ASN A 140 -8.01 -5.90 -3.54
CA ASN A 140 -8.50 -5.80 -2.16
C ASN A 140 -7.96 -6.92 -1.26
N PRO A 141 -6.65 -7.24 -1.34
CA PRO A 141 -6.13 -8.38 -0.61
C PRO A 141 -6.06 -8.10 0.89
N LEU A 142 -6.13 -6.81 1.21
CA LEU A 142 -6.25 -6.28 2.54
C LEU A 142 -7.73 -6.12 2.90
N GLN A 143 -8.49 -7.22 2.97
CA GLN A 143 -9.60 -7.28 3.93
C GLN A 143 -9.01 -7.38 5.35
N LEU A 144 -8.19 -6.40 5.70
CA LEU A 144 -7.48 -6.43 6.96
C LEU A 144 -8.46 -6.14 8.09
N PRO A 145 -8.34 -6.83 9.23
CA PRO A 145 -8.68 -6.20 10.49
C PRO A 145 -7.86 -4.91 10.57
N THR A 146 -8.51 -3.78 10.32
CA THR A 146 -7.84 -2.49 10.36
C THR A 146 -7.57 -2.09 11.82
N GLY A 147 -6.52 -1.31 12.06
CA GLY A 147 -6.16 -0.82 13.39
C GLY A 147 -5.13 -1.68 14.13
N TYR A 148 -4.29 -2.42 13.39
CA TYR A 148 -3.18 -3.17 13.97
C TYR A 148 -1.99 -2.24 14.28
N SER A 149 -1.28 -2.54 15.38
CA SER A 149 -0.03 -1.89 15.71
C SER A 149 1.09 -2.32 14.77
N LEU A 150 2.17 -1.53 14.69
CA LEU A 150 3.33 -1.89 13.87
C LEU A 150 3.97 -3.20 14.36
N SER A 151 3.97 -3.43 15.68
CA SER A 151 4.47 -4.68 16.27
C SER A 151 3.64 -5.90 15.87
N HIS A 152 2.31 -5.74 15.75
CA HIS A 152 1.43 -6.80 15.26
C HIS A 152 1.78 -7.16 13.81
N TRP A 153 1.93 -6.14 12.96
CA TRP A 153 2.34 -6.33 11.56
C TRP A 153 3.69 -7.05 11.42
N ARG A 154 4.68 -6.65 12.23
CA ARG A 154 5.98 -7.32 12.28
C ARG A 154 5.84 -8.80 12.66
N ASN A 155 5.01 -9.11 13.64
CA ASN A 155 4.78 -10.49 14.07
C ASN A 155 4.09 -11.34 12.99
N LEU A 156 3.10 -10.78 12.30
CA LEU A 156 2.43 -11.47 11.19
C LEU A 156 3.41 -11.79 10.06
N ILE A 157 4.25 -10.84 9.70
CA ILE A 157 5.27 -11.01 8.66
C ILE A 157 6.29 -12.07 9.04
N ASP A 158 6.75 -12.07 10.30
CA ASP A 158 7.73 -13.05 10.81
C ASP A 158 7.19 -14.49 10.79
N ARG A 159 5.89 -14.66 11.05
CA ARG A 159 5.20 -15.97 11.02
C ARG A 159 4.68 -16.36 9.64
N ALA A 160 4.72 -15.45 8.68
CA ALA A 160 4.18 -15.70 7.37
C ALA A 160 5.12 -16.61 6.58
N HIS A 161 4.59 -17.76 6.18
CA HIS A 161 5.27 -18.64 5.26
C HIS A 161 4.78 -18.34 3.85
N GLY A 162 5.71 -18.24 2.89
CA GLY A 162 5.37 -18.04 1.49
C GLY A 162 4.50 -19.19 1.00
N ILE A 163 3.36 -18.86 0.38
CA ILE A 163 2.61 -19.84 -0.41
C ILE A 163 3.35 -19.95 -1.74
N PRO A 164 3.78 -21.15 -2.18
CA PRO A 164 4.33 -21.30 -3.51
C PRO A 164 3.26 -20.89 -4.52
N VAL A 165 3.55 -19.84 -5.30
CA VAL A 165 2.72 -19.46 -6.42
C VAL A 165 3.05 -20.46 -7.52
N CYS A 166 2.17 -21.44 -7.75
CA CYS A 166 2.32 -22.35 -8.89
C CYS A 166 2.24 -21.49 -10.16
N VAL A 167 3.30 -21.59 -10.98
CA VAL A 167 3.35 -21.01 -12.33
C VAL A 167 2.66 -21.96 -13.30
#